data_AF-A0A023G7S3-F1
#
_entry.id   AF-A0A023G7S3-F1
#
_cell.length_a   1.000
_cell.length_b   1.000
_cell.length_c   1.000
_cell.angle_alpha   90.00
_cell.angle_beta   90.00
_cell.angle_gamma   90.00
#
_symmetry.space_group_name_H-M   'P 1'
#
loop_
_entity.id
_entity.type
_entity.pdbx_description
1 polymer ?
#
loop_
_entity_poly.entity_id
_entity_poly.type
_entity_poly.pdbx_seq_one_letter_code
_entity_poly.pdbx_strand_id
1 'polypeptide(L)'
;RPRFKEEIHVCVKMEEGQPSLQYPQCCPKYMCPPEGGIRKTMEDNYWTGFFKEKCKSGSKSFSGETNTESCQRLTCNPSNGTVTVSRCFDEVEKNWTRCQMAPQLQAKQAGFPECCPQLVCPNMKVIEGRPDINYYGVEVQVDVCIYKGERFRNSVESANPCEKWVCESKSRQVKVYRCQDIEEALDSNWAWEYHDLRRPFPHCCKKKVTRDYYLTHFPGTQVAASLD
;
A
#
# COMPACT_ATOMS: atom_id res chain seq x y z
N ARG A 1 -22.58 -16.86 33.31
CA ARG A 1 -21.14 -16.86 32.96
C ARG A 1 -21.04 -16.85 31.44
N PRO A 2 -20.56 -15.78 30.81
CA PRO A 2 -20.37 -15.80 29.36
C PRO A 2 -19.33 -16.87 29.03
N ARG A 3 -19.71 -17.80 28.15
CA ARG A 3 -18.80 -18.83 27.63
C ARG A 3 -18.00 -18.20 26.50
N PHE A 4 -16.69 -18.10 26.70
CA PHE A 4 -15.73 -17.72 25.67
C PHE A 4 -15.88 -18.68 24.48
N LYS A 5 -16.18 -18.13 23.29
CA LYS A 5 -16.07 -18.84 22.02
C LYS A 5 -14.89 -18.22 21.28
N GLU A 6 -13.87 -19.03 21.06
CA GLU A 6 -12.57 -18.68 20.47
C GLU A 6 -12.69 -18.12 19.04
N GLU A 7 -13.81 -18.40 18.36
CA GLU A 7 -14.03 -18.09 16.95
C GLU A 7 -14.54 -16.67 16.67
N ILE A 8 -14.92 -15.87 17.69
CA ILE A 8 -15.68 -14.63 17.42
C ILE A 8 -14.81 -13.37 17.29
N HIS A 9 -13.55 -13.33 17.74
CA HIS A 9 -12.67 -12.19 17.44
C HIS A 9 -11.18 -12.60 17.39
N VAL A 10 -10.54 -12.47 16.23
CA VAL A 10 -9.10 -12.73 16.01
C VAL A 10 -8.26 -11.56 16.57
N CYS A 11 -8.49 -11.24 17.84
CA CYS A 11 -7.72 -10.24 18.55
C CYS A 11 -6.29 -10.76 18.76
N VAL A 12 -5.31 -9.98 18.34
CA VAL A 12 -3.90 -10.31 18.52
C VAL A 12 -3.35 -9.51 19.69
N LYS A 13 -2.66 -10.18 20.61
CA LYS A 13 -1.97 -9.51 21.73
C LYS A 13 -0.83 -8.65 21.18
N MET A 14 -0.85 -7.37 21.51
CA MET A 14 0.16 -6.40 21.06
C MET A 14 1.20 -6.15 22.14
N GLU A 15 0.77 -6.05 23.40
CA GLU A 15 1.62 -5.74 24.54
C GLU A 15 1.25 -6.64 25.72
N GLU A 16 2.27 -7.06 26.48
CA GLU A 16 2.06 -7.68 27.79
C GLU A 16 1.65 -6.60 28.81
N GLY A 17 0.79 -6.97 29.75
CA GLY A 17 0.50 -6.12 30.91
C GLY A 17 1.66 -6.14 31.91
N GLN A 18 1.79 -5.09 32.71
CA GLN A 18 2.76 -5.04 33.82
C GLN A 18 2.07 -5.38 35.13
N PRO A 19 2.26 -6.59 35.71
CA PRO A 19 1.47 -7.05 36.86
C PRO A 19 1.55 -6.15 38.10
N SER A 20 2.62 -5.35 38.23
CA SER A 20 2.85 -4.40 39.32
C SER A 20 2.06 -3.09 39.20
N LEU A 21 1.52 -2.77 38.02
CA LEU A 21 0.76 -1.54 37.79
C LEU A 21 -0.72 -1.72 38.11
N GLN A 22 -1.45 -0.61 38.20
CA GLN A 22 -2.90 -0.64 38.37
C GLN A 22 -3.60 -0.91 37.03
N TYR A 23 -4.87 -1.31 37.12
CA TYR A 23 -5.74 -1.46 35.97
C TYR A 23 -5.86 -0.11 35.19
N PRO A 24 -5.83 -0.12 33.84
CA PRO A 24 -5.74 -1.27 32.93
C PRO A 24 -4.33 -1.71 32.56
N GLN A 25 -3.28 -1.04 33.05
CA GLN A 25 -1.89 -1.27 32.66
C GLN A 25 -1.35 -2.64 33.12
N CYS A 26 -1.98 -3.27 34.12
CA CYS A 26 -1.68 -4.64 34.52
C CYS A 26 -2.15 -5.70 33.54
N CYS A 27 -3.07 -5.35 32.63
CA CYS A 27 -3.66 -6.29 31.69
C CYS A 27 -2.99 -6.18 30.31
N PRO A 28 -2.80 -7.31 29.60
CA PRO A 28 -2.33 -7.28 28.23
C PRO A 28 -3.24 -6.44 27.32
N LYS A 29 -2.67 -5.86 26.28
CA LYS A 29 -3.39 -5.05 25.31
C LYS A 29 -3.47 -5.79 23.98
N TYR A 30 -4.67 -5.80 23.39
CA TYR A 30 -4.98 -6.50 22.16
C TYR A 30 -5.44 -5.53 21.08
N MET A 31 -5.18 -5.90 19.82
CA MET A 31 -5.74 -5.26 18.64
C MET A 31 -6.65 -6.24 17.92
N CYS A 32 -7.86 -5.82 17.62
CA CYS A 32 -8.91 -6.67 17.06
C CYS A 32 -9.38 -6.15 15.70
N PRO A 33 -8.64 -6.40 14.61
CA PRO A 33 -9.15 -6.14 13.28
C PRO A 33 -10.10 -7.27 12.82
N PRO A 34 -11.02 -7.00 11.87
CA PRO A 34 -11.93 -8.01 11.32
C PRO A 34 -11.23 -9.27 10.78
N GLU A 35 -10.05 -9.10 10.19
CA GLU A 35 -9.26 -10.18 9.56
C GLU A 35 -8.19 -10.80 10.48
N GLY A 36 -7.98 -10.25 11.68
CA GLY A 36 -6.89 -10.68 12.57
C GLY A 36 -5.48 -10.33 12.07
N GLY A 37 -4.49 -11.09 12.54
CA GLY A 37 -3.10 -11.00 12.08
C GLY A 37 -2.89 -11.77 10.79
N ILE A 38 -2.41 -11.09 9.74
CA ILE A 38 -2.17 -11.69 8.42
C ILE A 38 -0.80 -11.30 7.86
N ARG A 39 -0.27 -12.13 6.97
CA ARG A 39 0.95 -11.78 6.21
C ARG A 39 0.55 -10.79 5.12
N LYS A 40 1.14 -9.60 5.15
CA LYS A 40 0.98 -8.59 4.09
C LYS A 40 2.25 -8.51 3.25
N THR A 41 2.06 -8.62 1.95
CA THR A 41 3.11 -8.52 0.93
C THR A 41 2.73 -7.42 -0.05
N MET A 42 3.73 -6.77 -0.64
CA MET A 42 3.55 -5.76 -1.67
C MET A 42 4.26 -6.19 -2.94
N GLU A 43 3.81 -5.66 -4.08
CA GLU A 43 4.37 -5.96 -5.40
C GLU A 43 4.73 -4.65 -6.10
N ASP A 44 5.96 -4.58 -6.60
CA ASP A 44 6.41 -3.49 -7.45
C ASP A 44 6.81 -4.07 -8.82
N ASN A 45 6.48 -3.38 -9.92
CA ASN A 45 6.83 -3.80 -11.28
C ASN A 45 7.93 -2.92 -11.85
N TYR A 46 8.98 -3.53 -12.40
CA TYR A 46 10.12 -2.82 -12.97
C TYR A 46 10.41 -3.28 -14.38
N TRP A 47 10.77 -2.34 -15.26
CA TRP A 47 11.36 -2.65 -16.55
C TRP A 47 12.77 -3.22 -16.36
N THR A 48 13.12 -4.23 -17.14
CA THR A 48 14.47 -4.79 -17.10
C THR A 48 15.02 -5.18 -18.46
N GLY A 49 16.33 -5.34 -18.52
CA GLY A 49 17.01 -5.93 -19.66
C GLY A 49 16.53 -7.36 -19.89
N PHE A 50 16.08 -7.62 -21.11
CA PHE A 50 15.50 -8.89 -21.52
C PHE A 50 16.35 -9.53 -22.62
N PHE A 51 16.77 -10.79 -22.41
CA PHE A 51 17.56 -11.52 -23.39
C PHE A 51 17.23 -13.02 -23.34
N LYS A 52 16.87 -13.59 -24.50
CA LYS A 52 16.51 -15.03 -24.65
C LYS A 52 15.49 -15.51 -23.60
N GLU A 53 14.36 -14.80 -23.48
CA GLU A 53 13.27 -15.16 -22.54
C GLU A 53 13.65 -15.12 -21.06
N LYS A 54 14.78 -14.50 -20.74
CA LYS A 54 15.25 -14.32 -19.37
C LYS A 54 15.26 -12.84 -19.01
N CYS A 55 14.76 -12.55 -17.82
CA CYS A 55 14.87 -11.25 -17.20
C CYS A 55 16.21 -11.13 -16.48
N LYS A 56 16.78 -9.93 -16.48
CA LYS A 56 17.95 -9.60 -15.66
C LYS A 56 17.50 -8.92 -14.36
N SER A 57 18.10 -9.26 -13.23
CA SER A 57 17.97 -8.49 -12.00
C SER A 57 19.33 -8.47 -11.30
N GLY A 58 19.95 -7.28 -11.24
CA GLY A 58 21.36 -7.14 -10.86
C GLY A 58 22.28 -7.94 -11.79
N SER A 59 23.06 -8.86 -11.20
CA SER A 59 23.97 -9.76 -11.92
C SER A 59 23.34 -11.10 -12.32
N LYS A 60 22.10 -11.40 -11.89
CA LYS A 60 21.44 -12.69 -12.12
C LYS A 60 20.46 -12.61 -13.29
N SER A 61 20.43 -13.65 -14.10
CA SER A 61 19.43 -13.86 -15.17
C SER A 61 18.55 -15.04 -14.82
N PHE A 62 17.22 -14.89 -14.95
CA PHE A 62 16.27 -15.92 -14.56
C PHE A 62 15.04 -15.92 -15.47
N SER A 63 14.32 -17.05 -15.47
CA SER A 63 13.06 -17.27 -16.19
C SER A 63 12.02 -17.80 -15.21
N GLY A 64 10.77 -17.33 -15.30
CA GLY A 64 9.72 -17.68 -14.35
C GLY A 64 9.90 -16.97 -13.00
N GLU A 65 9.71 -17.71 -11.91
CA GLU A 65 9.77 -17.19 -10.54
C GLU A 65 11.03 -17.63 -9.79
N THR A 66 11.59 -16.74 -8.96
CA THR A 66 12.71 -17.08 -8.07
C THR A 66 12.65 -16.30 -6.77
N ASN A 67 12.98 -16.94 -5.65
CA ASN A 67 13.09 -16.29 -4.35
C ASN A 67 14.52 -15.76 -4.15
N THR A 68 14.63 -14.58 -3.56
CA THR A 68 15.90 -13.97 -3.16
C THR A 68 16.21 -14.26 -1.69
N GLU A 69 17.49 -14.10 -1.33
CA GLU A 69 17.94 -14.18 0.07
C GLU A 69 17.35 -13.05 0.94
N SER A 70 16.91 -11.95 0.33
CA SER A 70 16.30 -10.78 0.99
C SER A 70 14.80 -10.92 1.30
N CYS A 71 14.26 -12.15 1.32
CA CYS A 71 12.84 -12.42 1.50
C CYS A 71 11.95 -11.71 0.45
N GLN A 72 12.30 -11.89 -0.82
CA GLN A 72 11.52 -11.37 -1.95
C GLN A 72 11.33 -12.48 -2.97
N ARG A 73 10.30 -12.34 -3.80
CA ARG A 73 10.06 -13.18 -4.97
C ARG A 73 10.12 -12.31 -6.21
N LEU A 74 10.91 -12.73 -7.18
CA LEU A 74 11.01 -12.11 -8.48
C LEU A 74 10.26 -12.97 -9.49
N THR A 75 9.31 -12.37 -10.21
CA THR A 75 8.59 -13.02 -11.31
C THR A 75 8.95 -12.31 -12.61
N CYS A 76 9.57 -13.03 -13.53
CA CYS A 76 9.88 -12.51 -14.86
C CYS A 76 8.64 -12.59 -15.74
N ASN A 77 8.28 -11.47 -16.39
CA ASN A 77 7.22 -11.38 -17.37
C ASN A 77 7.82 -11.13 -18.76
N PRO A 78 8.08 -12.19 -19.55
CA PRO A 78 8.75 -12.06 -20.84
C PRO A 78 7.97 -11.24 -21.86
N SER A 79 6.64 -11.36 -21.86
CA SER A 79 5.75 -10.74 -22.86
C SER A 79 5.82 -9.22 -22.86
N ASN A 80 6.12 -8.61 -21.72
CA ASN A 80 6.21 -7.16 -21.57
C ASN A 80 7.61 -6.70 -21.12
N GLY A 81 8.60 -7.60 -21.02
CA GLY A 81 9.97 -7.25 -20.61
C GLY A 81 10.08 -6.69 -19.18
N THR A 82 9.18 -7.09 -18.28
CA THR A 82 9.16 -6.59 -16.90
C THR A 82 9.49 -7.68 -15.88
N VAL A 83 9.91 -7.27 -14.69
CA VAL A 83 10.02 -8.12 -13.51
C VAL A 83 9.10 -7.58 -12.44
N THR A 84 8.24 -8.45 -11.92
CA THR A 84 7.47 -8.20 -10.70
C THR A 84 8.31 -8.61 -9.50
N VAL A 85 8.43 -7.71 -8.53
CA VAL A 85 9.13 -7.94 -7.27
C VAL A 85 8.08 -7.98 -6.16
N SER A 86 7.73 -9.17 -5.69
CA SER A 86 6.93 -9.33 -4.48
C SER A 86 7.85 -9.31 -3.25
N ARG A 87 7.57 -8.45 -2.27
CA ARG A 87 8.37 -8.29 -1.05
C ARG A 87 7.48 -8.09 0.17
N CYS A 88 8.04 -8.24 1.36
CA CYS A 88 7.33 -7.91 2.59
C CYS A 88 7.01 -6.40 2.65
N PHE A 89 5.95 -6.04 3.35
CA PHE A 89 5.62 -4.64 3.64
C PHE A 89 6.83 -3.90 4.25
N ASP A 90 7.21 -2.79 3.63
CA ASP A 90 8.25 -1.88 4.15
C ASP A 90 7.68 -0.91 5.19
N GLU A 91 8.53 0.00 5.68
CA GLU A 91 8.13 1.01 6.65
C GLU A 91 7.10 1.99 6.09
N VAL A 92 7.16 2.30 4.79
CA VAL A 92 6.19 3.21 4.14
C VAL A 92 4.81 2.57 4.16
N GLU A 93 4.70 1.31 3.71
CA GLU A 93 3.44 0.58 3.73
C GLU A 93 2.93 0.34 5.16
N LYS A 94 3.81 0.01 6.12
CA LYS A 94 3.42 -0.17 7.53
C LYS A 94 2.88 1.12 8.14
N ASN A 95 3.54 2.25 7.91
CA ASN A 95 3.10 3.55 8.43
C ASN A 95 1.80 3.99 7.76
N TRP A 96 1.69 3.80 6.44
CA TRP A 96 0.48 4.11 5.68
C TRP A 96 -0.71 3.29 6.15
N THR A 97 -0.54 1.99 6.34
CA THR A 97 -1.63 1.11 6.79
C THR A 97 -1.84 1.11 8.30
N ARG A 98 -0.89 1.64 9.07
CA ARG A 98 -0.80 1.54 10.53
C ARG A 98 -0.76 0.09 11.02
N CYS A 99 -0.20 -0.80 10.21
CA CYS A 99 0.04 -2.18 10.61
C CYS A 99 1.07 -2.25 11.73
N GLN A 100 0.86 -3.16 12.68
CA GLN A 100 1.76 -3.41 13.79
C GLN A 100 2.25 -4.85 13.77
N MET A 101 3.50 -5.06 14.17
CA MET A 101 4.06 -6.40 14.34
C MET A 101 3.71 -6.92 15.73
N ALA A 102 3.09 -8.10 15.82
CA ALA A 102 2.83 -8.72 17.11
C ALA A 102 4.09 -9.46 17.63
N PRO A 103 4.46 -9.34 18.91
CA PRO A 103 5.67 -9.95 19.47
C PRO A 103 5.77 -11.47 19.24
N GLN A 104 4.64 -12.17 19.28
CA GLN A 104 4.56 -13.62 19.09
C GLN A 104 4.55 -14.08 17.62
N LEU A 105 4.54 -13.18 16.64
CA LEU A 105 4.40 -13.53 15.22
C LEU A 105 5.67 -13.22 14.40
N GLN A 106 6.82 -13.63 14.94
CA GLN A 106 8.12 -13.44 14.29
C GLN A 106 8.24 -14.22 12.97
N ALA A 107 9.08 -13.70 12.07
CA ALA A 107 9.38 -14.33 10.79
C ALA A 107 10.01 -15.71 10.97
N LYS A 108 9.61 -16.69 10.15
CA LYS A 108 10.25 -18.00 10.11
C LYS A 108 11.45 -17.96 9.17
N GLN A 109 12.52 -18.71 9.46
CA GLN A 109 13.57 -18.97 8.48
C GLN A 109 13.01 -19.87 7.36
N ALA A 110 12.46 -19.24 6.32
CA ALA A 110 11.79 -19.90 5.20
C ALA A 110 11.90 -19.01 3.94
N GLY A 111 11.41 -19.50 2.79
CA GLY A 111 11.29 -18.69 1.57
C GLY A 111 10.19 -17.63 1.69
N PHE A 112 10.10 -16.75 0.70
CA PHE A 112 8.94 -15.84 0.57
C PHE A 112 7.68 -16.66 0.22
N PRO A 113 6.50 -16.36 0.80
CA PRO A 113 6.19 -15.27 1.74
C PRO A 113 6.38 -15.62 3.24
N GLU A 114 6.83 -16.82 3.58
CA GLU A 114 6.93 -17.31 4.96
C GLU A 114 7.93 -16.54 5.83
N CYS A 115 8.98 -15.98 5.22
CA CYS A 115 9.95 -15.12 5.89
C CYS A 115 9.44 -13.70 6.16
N CYS A 116 8.25 -13.33 5.69
CA CYS A 116 7.67 -12.03 6.05
C CYS A 116 7.14 -12.05 7.48
N PRO A 117 7.33 -10.96 8.25
CA PRO A 117 6.70 -10.83 9.56
C PRO A 117 5.19 -10.84 9.39
N GLN A 118 4.47 -11.47 10.32
CA GLN A 118 3.02 -11.33 10.31
C GLN A 118 2.66 -9.97 10.92
N LEU A 119 1.71 -9.29 10.30
CA LEU A 119 1.29 -7.97 10.69
C LEU A 119 -0.19 -8.00 11.10
N VAL A 120 -0.50 -7.21 12.12
CA VAL A 120 -1.87 -6.95 12.55
C VAL A 120 -2.22 -5.58 12.03
N CYS A 121 -3.12 -5.53 11.06
CA CYS A 121 -3.44 -4.32 10.32
C CYS A 121 -4.90 -3.93 10.57
N PRO A 122 -5.20 -2.64 10.75
CA PRO A 122 -6.58 -2.18 10.67
C PRO A 122 -7.22 -2.60 9.36
N ASN A 123 -8.55 -2.77 9.36
CA ASN A 123 -9.28 -2.86 8.11
C ASN A 123 -9.28 -1.48 7.46
N MET A 124 -8.44 -1.32 6.43
CA MET A 124 -8.24 -0.05 5.76
C MET A 124 -9.05 0.00 4.46
N LYS A 125 -9.91 1.00 4.35
CA LYS A 125 -10.61 1.32 3.11
C LYS A 125 -10.05 2.60 2.54
N VAL A 126 -9.62 2.54 1.27
CA VAL A 126 -9.07 3.67 0.52
C VAL A 126 -10.04 4.02 -0.60
N ILE A 127 -10.42 5.29 -0.67
CA ILE A 127 -11.11 5.85 -1.81
C ILE A 127 -10.14 6.79 -2.51
N GLU A 128 -9.77 6.42 -3.73
CA GLU A 128 -8.98 7.26 -4.61
C GLU A 128 -9.80 8.50 -4.98
N GLY A 129 -9.17 9.68 -4.91
CA GLY A 129 -9.78 10.92 -5.41
C GLY A 129 -10.00 10.84 -6.92
N ARG A 130 -11.02 11.54 -7.42
CA ARG A 130 -11.21 11.64 -8.87
C ARG A 130 -10.26 12.71 -9.38
N PRO A 131 -9.37 12.42 -10.35
CA PRO A 131 -8.43 13.42 -10.80
C PRO A 131 -9.14 14.54 -11.55
N ASP A 132 -8.67 15.77 -11.34
CA ASP A 132 -9.09 16.91 -12.12
C ASP A 132 -8.42 16.86 -13.49
N ILE A 133 -9.23 16.87 -14.54
CA ILE A 133 -8.79 16.70 -15.92
C ILE A 133 -8.84 18.05 -16.62
N ASN A 134 -7.69 18.49 -17.15
CA ASN A 134 -7.58 19.68 -17.96
C ASN A 134 -6.94 19.36 -19.32
N TYR A 135 -7.28 20.17 -20.32
CA TYR A 135 -6.76 20.03 -21.68
C TYR A 135 -5.97 21.27 -22.05
N TYR A 136 -4.77 21.08 -22.57
CA TYR A 136 -3.90 22.18 -23.01
C TYR A 136 -3.48 21.95 -24.46
N GLY A 137 -3.55 22.99 -25.28
CA GLY A 137 -2.97 22.95 -26.63
C GLY A 137 -1.44 22.90 -26.54
N VAL A 138 -0.82 22.05 -27.35
CA VAL A 138 0.64 21.85 -27.33
C VAL A 138 1.25 21.78 -28.73
N GLU A 139 2.56 21.98 -28.79
CA GLU A 139 3.33 21.62 -29.97
C GLU A 139 3.41 20.09 -30.10
N VAL A 140 3.20 19.59 -31.31
CA VAL A 140 3.35 18.17 -31.65
C VAL A 140 4.33 18.06 -32.81
N GLN A 141 5.39 17.29 -32.61
CA GLN A 141 6.35 16.94 -33.64
C GLN A 141 6.15 15.47 -34.00
N VAL A 142 5.60 15.21 -35.19
CA VAL A 142 5.15 13.87 -35.63
C VAL A 142 4.08 13.32 -34.70
N ASP A 143 4.46 12.50 -33.72
CA ASP A 143 3.60 11.85 -32.74
C ASP A 143 4.03 12.18 -31.28
N VAL A 144 4.95 13.13 -31.11
CA VAL A 144 5.52 13.52 -29.82
C VAL A 144 4.93 14.86 -29.38
N CYS A 145 4.28 14.90 -28.21
CA CYS A 145 3.86 16.14 -27.58
C CYS A 145 5.02 16.81 -26.84
N ILE A 146 5.06 18.14 -26.88
CA ILE A 146 5.99 18.97 -26.09
C ILE A 146 5.18 19.77 -25.07
N TYR A 147 5.37 19.50 -23.77
CA TYR A 147 4.64 20.16 -22.70
C TYR A 147 5.55 20.38 -21.49
N LYS A 148 5.57 21.63 -20.96
CA LYS A 148 6.46 22.05 -19.87
C LYS A 148 7.95 21.69 -20.08
N GLY A 149 8.41 21.70 -21.33
CA GLY A 149 9.80 21.36 -21.70
C GLY A 149 10.08 19.87 -21.90
N GLU A 150 9.13 18.99 -21.56
CA GLU A 150 9.25 17.55 -21.71
C GLU A 150 8.70 17.06 -23.05
N ARG A 151 9.29 15.99 -23.58
CA ARG A 151 8.90 15.36 -24.86
C ARG A 151 8.42 13.94 -24.64
N PHE A 152 7.19 13.63 -25.02
CA PHE A 152 6.62 12.29 -24.81
C PHE A 152 5.55 11.92 -25.83
N ARG A 153 5.43 10.62 -26.13
CA ARG A 153 4.46 10.07 -27.11
C ARG A 153 3.13 9.62 -26.51
N ASN A 154 3.19 8.97 -25.34
CA ASN A 154 2.02 8.34 -24.72
C ASN A 154 1.60 9.10 -23.48
N SER A 155 2.28 8.81 -22.36
CA SER A 155 2.02 9.49 -21.10
C SER A 155 3.27 9.63 -20.27
N VAL A 156 3.28 10.65 -19.42
CA VAL A 156 4.30 10.89 -18.39
C VAL A 156 3.58 11.04 -17.06
N GLU A 157 4.14 10.46 -16.01
CA GLU A 157 3.67 10.61 -14.64
C GLU A 157 4.78 11.33 -13.85
N SER A 158 4.41 12.37 -13.13
CA SER A 158 5.34 13.15 -12.31
C SER A 158 4.88 13.13 -10.85
N ALA A 159 5.85 13.15 -9.94
CA ALA A 159 5.61 13.33 -8.50
C ALA A 159 5.58 14.81 -8.11
N ASN A 160 6.26 15.68 -8.87
CA ASN A 160 6.34 17.11 -8.60
C ASN A 160 6.39 17.93 -9.91
N PRO A 161 5.31 18.62 -10.30
CA PRO A 161 3.98 18.56 -9.68
C PRO A 161 3.36 17.16 -9.82
N CYS A 162 2.49 16.75 -8.88
CA CYS A 162 1.82 15.45 -8.92
C CYS A 162 0.76 15.43 -10.04
N GLU A 163 1.20 15.09 -11.25
CA GLU A 163 0.39 15.14 -12.46
C GLU A 163 0.65 13.91 -13.34
N LYS A 164 -0.35 13.53 -14.12
CA LYS A 164 -0.18 12.64 -15.28
C LYS A 164 -0.53 13.38 -16.55
N TRP A 165 0.35 13.31 -17.54
CA TRP A 165 0.16 13.92 -18.84
C TRP A 165 -0.07 12.82 -19.87
N VAL A 166 -1.08 12.96 -20.70
CA VAL A 166 -1.37 12.05 -21.81
C VAL A 166 -1.36 12.86 -23.10
N CYS A 167 -0.53 12.44 -24.05
CA CYS A 167 -0.40 13.09 -25.34
C CYS A 167 -1.53 12.65 -26.26
N GLU A 168 -2.31 13.61 -26.73
CA GLU A 168 -3.31 13.41 -27.78
C GLU A 168 -2.80 14.10 -29.05
N SER A 169 -1.83 13.46 -29.72
CA SER A 169 -1.10 14.04 -30.85
C SER A 169 -2.02 14.46 -32.02
N LYS A 170 -3.09 13.70 -32.27
CA LYS A 170 -4.09 13.98 -33.32
C LYS A 170 -4.86 15.29 -33.08
N SER A 171 -5.21 15.58 -31.83
CA SER A 171 -5.90 16.81 -31.43
C SER A 171 -4.93 17.93 -31.08
N ARG A 172 -3.61 17.67 -31.10
CA ARG A 172 -2.55 18.58 -30.67
C ARG A 172 -2.76 19.10 -29.25
N GLN A 173 -3.19 18.20 -28.38
CA GLN A 173 -3.49 18.50 -26.99
C GLN A 173 -2.75 17.57 -26.05
N VAL A 174 -2.50 18.05 -24.84
CA VAL A 174 -2.13 17.20 -23.70
C VAL A 174 -3.27 17.23 -22.70
N LYS A 175 -3.73 16.04 -22.35
CA LYS A 175 -4.67 15.80 -21.27
C LYS A 175 -3.89 15.65 -19.97
N VAL A 176 -4.08 16.58 -19.05
CA VAL A 176 -3.40 16.63 -17.76
C VAL A 176 -4.37 16.21 -16.66
N TYR A 177 -4.02 15.16 -15.94
CA TYR A 177 -4.69 14.69 -14.74
C TYR A 177 -3.94 15.26 -13.53
N ARG A 178 -4.66 15.92 -12.63
CA ARG A 178 -4.14 16.46 -11.36
C ARG A 178 -4.83 15.79 -10.19
N CYS A 179 -4.19 15.81 -9.02
CA CYS A 179 -4.89 15.47 -7.79
C CYS A 179 -6.04 16.45 -7.57
N GLN A 180 -7.13 15.93 -7.01
CA GLN A 180 -8.29 16.74 -6.67
C GLN A 180 -7.95 17.68 -5.51
N ASP A 181 -8.26 18.96 -5.66
CA ASP A 181 -8.08 19.98 -4.60
C ASP A 181 -9.30 20.05 -3.64
N ILE A 182 -10.08 18.97 -3.51
CA ILE A 182 -11.31 18.98 -2.70
C ILE A 182 -11.10 18.20 -1.41
N GLU A 183 -11.00 18.93 -0.30
CA GLU A 183 -11.17 18.39 1.05
C GLU A 183 -12.66 18.44 1.42
N GLU A 184 -13.44 17.51 0.88
CA GLU A 184 -14.84 17.34 1.32
C GLU A 184 -14.87 17.08 2.83
N ALA A 185 -15.92 17.57 3.50
CA ALA A 185 -16.18 17.23 4.89
C ALA A 185 -16.22 15.70 5.05
N LEU A 186 -15.49 15.22 6.04
CA LEU A 186 -15.33 13.80 6.31
C LEU A 186 -16.14 13.41 7.55
N ASP A 187 -16.70 12.20 7.54
CA ASP A 187 -17.23 11.61 8.77
C ASP A 187 -16.08 11.38 9.78
N SER A 188 -16.42 11.20 11.05
CA SER A 188 -15.47 11.17 12.18
C SER A 188 -14.33 10.13 12.06
N ASN A 189 -14.53 9.06 11.29
CA ASN A 189 -13.56 7.98 11.10
C ASN A 189 -12.81 8.02 9.76
N TRP A 190 -13.01 9.06 8.94
CA TRP A 190 -12.29 9.25 7.68
C TRP A 190 -11.23 10.34 7.84
N ALA A 191 -10.10 10.15 7.17
CA ALA A 191 -9.04 11.14 7.05
C ALA A 191 -8.56 11.24 5.61
N TRP A 192 -8.17 12.45 5.21
CA TRP A 192 -7.43 12.66 3.98
C TRP A 192 -5.93 12.48 4.27
N GLU A 193 -5.29 11.52 3.63
CA GLU A 193 -3.87 11.22 3.88
C GLU A 193 -3.11 10.97 2.56
N TYR A 194 -1.80 11.18 2.56
CA TYR A 194 -0.92 10.87 1.43
C TYR A 194 -0.27 9.51 1.63
N HIS A 195 -0.33 8.66 0.60
CA HIS A 195 0.36 7.38 0.62
C HIS A 195 1.87 7.57 0.50
N ASP A 196 2.33 8.18 -0.59
CA ASP A 196 3.74 8.51 -0.79
C ASP A 196 3.88 9.70 -1.75
N LEU A 197 4.25 10.86 -1.22
CA LEU A 197 4.46 12.09 -1.98
C LEU A 197 5.61 12.00 -3.01
N ARG A 198 6.51 11.03 -2.86
CA ARG A 198 7.67 10.88 -3.74
C ARG A 198 7.36 9.99 -4.95
N ARG A 199 6.30 9.19 -4.90
CA ARG A 199 5.89 8.35 -6.02
C ARG A 199 5.12 9.17 -7.06
N PRO A 200 5.22 8.83 -8.36
CA PRO A 200 4.47 9.53 -9.41
C PRO A 200 2.95 9.41 -9.22
N PHE A 201 2.21 10.27 -9.91
CA PHE A 201 0.75 10.19 -10.00
C PHE A 201 0.30 8.76 -10.35
N PRO A 202 -0.74 8.18 -9.69
CA PRO A 202 -1.63 8.82 -8.71
C PRO A 202 -1.17 8.67 -7.24
N HIS A 203 -0.01 8.06 -6.97
CA HIS A 203 0.40 7.73 -5.60
C HIS A 203 0.72 8.95 -4.73
N CYS A 204 1.19 10.03 -5.34
CA CYS A 204 1.40 11.32 -4.67
C CYS A 204 0.10 12.10 -4.39
N CYS A 205 -1.06 11.61 -4.83
CA CYS A 205 -2.33 12.25 -4.50
C CYS A 205 -2.81 11.90 -3.10
N LYS A 206 -3.54 12.86 -2.50
CA LYS A 206 -4.24 12.66 -1.23
C LYS A 206 -5.42 11.72 -1.46
N LYS A 207 -5.63 10.79 -0.52
CA LYS A 207 -6.67 9.75 -0.60
C LYS A 207 -7.55 9.83 0.63
N LYS A 208 -8.84 9.52 0.47
CA LYS A 208 -9.72 9.32 1.62
C LYS A 208 -9.46 7.95 2.19
N VAL A 209 -9.10 7.91 3.45
CA VAL A 209 -8.79 6.67 4.15
C VAL A 209 -9.64 6.58 5.39
N THR A 210 -10.23 5.41 5.61
CA THR A 210 -10.70 5.02 6.93
C THR A 210 -10.01 3.75 7.36
N ARG A 211 -9.84 3.61 8.67
CA ARG A 211 -9.22 2.45 9.30
C ARG A 211 -10.11 2.02 10.45
N ASP A 212 -10.58 0.78 10.37
CA ASP A 212 -11.42 0.20 11.39
C ASP A 212 -10.66 -0.89 12.16
N TYR A 213 -10.50 -0.65 13.45
CA TYR A 213 -9.97 -1.57 14.45
C TYR A 213 -10.30 -1.00 15.83
N TYR A 214 -10.31 -1.86 16.84
CA TYR A 214 -10.34 -1.40 18.21
C TYR A 214 -9.22 -2.05 19.03
N LEU A 215 -8.75 -1.30 20.01
CA LEU A 215 -7.81 -1.76 21.02
C LEU A 215 -8.60 -2.12 22.28
N THR A 216 -8.28 -3.25 22.90
CA THR A 216 -8.97 -3.68 24.11
C THR A 216 -8.01 -4.40 25.05
N HIS A 217 -8.26 -4.30 26.36
CA HIS A 217 -7.65 -5.18 27.36
C HIS A 217 -8.48 -6.46 27.59
N PHE A 218 -9.64 -6.57 26.93
CA PHE A 218 -10.60 -7.67 27.07
C PHE A 218 -11.06 -8.16 25.68
N PRO A 219 -10.29 -9.05 25.04
CA PRO A 219 -10.75 -9.70 23.82
C PRO A 219 -11.97 -10.58 24.15
N GLY A 220 -13.09 -10.38 23.44
CA GLY A 220 -14.31 -11.18 23.61
C GLY A 220 -15.48 -10.49 24.31
N THR A 221 -15.30 -9.28 24.85
CA THR A 221 -16.43 -8.38 25.15
C THR A 221 -16.58 -7.41 23.99
N GLN A 222 -17.73 -7.41 23.30
CA GLN A 222 -18.02 -6.36 22.33
C GLN A 222 -17.86 -5.01 23.03
N VAL A 223 -17.20 -4.05 22.37
CA VAL A 223 -17.29 -2.65 22.77
C VAL A 223 -18.78 -2.35 22.78
N ALA A 224 -19.34 -1.96 23.92
CA ALA A 224 -20.70 -1.44 23.95
C ALA A 224 -20.73 -0.32 22.91
N ALA A 225 -21.60 -0.42 21.90
CA ALA A 225 -21.81 0.66 20.96
C ALA A 225 -21.99 1.92 21.82
N SER A 226 -21.10 2.91 21.66
CA SER A 226 -21.33 4.20 22.28
C SER A 226 -22.68 4.66 21.77
N LEU A 227 -23.66 4.68 22.67
CA LEU A 227 -24.94 5.32 22.43
C LEU A 227 -24.62 6.80 22.26
N ASP A 228 -24.51 7.24 21.01
CA ASP A 228 -24.87 8.61 20.64
C ASP A 228 -26.40 8.70 20.57
#